data_AF-A0A0V1KNK6-F1
#
_entry.id   AF-A0A0V1KNK6-F1
#
_cell.length_a   1.000
_cell.length_b   1.000
_cell.length_c   1.000
_cell.angle_alpha   90.00
_cell.angle_beta   90.00
_cell.angle_gamma   90.00
#
_symmetry.space_group_name_H-M   'P 1'
#
loop_
_entity.id
_entity.type
_entity.pdbx_description
1 polymer ?
#
loop_
_entity_poly.entity_id
_entity_poly.type
_entity_poly.pdbx_seq_one_letter_code
_entity_poly.pdbx_strand_id
1 'polypeptide(L)'
;MDDSDKADVDSTRAVQNFESTLQFDGIRYTVKLPWLKDDAQLPNNYHHALRRLQQIERSLKNDPRRAVHYERGMQEYLEEDFVEEVTDKTGSPGRIWYLPQHAITTKCRIVFDGSAQYGGAALNQHLDVGPALQNDLVKVLLRFQRFRIGLQADISKMFLQIGLNEQYRDVC
;
A
#
# COMPACT_ATOMS: atom_id res chain seq x y z
N MET A 1 22.73 -16.12 19.49
CA MET A 1 21.64 -16.60 18.61
C MET A 1 20.67 -15.44 18.53
N ASP A 2 20.72 -14.51 17.56
CA ASP A 2 21.25 -14.53 16.19
C ASP A 2 21.73 -13.14 15.80
N ASP A 3 23.03 -12.98 15.47
CA ASP A 3 23.48 -11.91 14.57
C ASP A 3 23.52 -12.41 13.11
N SER A 4 23.51 -13.73 12.89
CA SER A 4 23.52 -14.36 11.58
C SER A 4 22.23 -14.13 10.79
N ASP A 5 21.06 -14.19 11.45
CA ASP A 5 19.77 -14.08 10.76
C ASP A 5 19.44 -12.63 10.37
N LYS A 6 19.98 -11.64 11.10
CA LYS A 6 19.83 -10.22 10.73
C LYS A 6 20.67 -9.86 9.50
N ALA A 7 21.88 -10.40 9.40
CA ALA A 7 22.76 -10.16 8.26
C ALA A 7 22.18 -10.71 6.94
N ASP A 8 21.40 -11.79 7.00
CA ASP A 8 20.75 -12.39 5.83
C ASP A 8 19.56 -11.54 5.34
N VAL A 9 18.76 -10.99 6.26
CA VAL A 9 17.63 -10.08 5.96
C VAL A 9 18.09 -8.76 5.34
N ASP A 10 19.18 -8.16 5.86
CA ASP A 10 19.78 -6.91 5.36
C ASP A 10 20.37 -7.04 3.94
N SER A 11 20.64 -8.27 3.50
CA SER A 11 21.29 -8.53 2.21
C SER A 11 20.34 -8.61 1.01
N THR A 12 19.02 -8.59 1.25
CA THR A 12 18.05 -8.74 0.16
C THR A 12 18.00 -7.51 -0.74
N ARG A 13 17.81 -7.73 -2.05
CA ARG A 13 17.67 -6.65 -3.04
C ARG A 13 16.55 -5.67 -2.68
N ALA A 14 15.45 -6.16 -2.12
CA ALA A 14 14.33 -5.32 -1.69
C ALA A 14 14.74 -4.37 -0.56
N VAL A 15 15.48 -4.84 0.45
CA VAL A 15 15.98 -4.01 1.55
C VAL A 15 17.00 -3.00 1.04
N GLN A 16 17.96 -3.42 0.21
CA GLN A 16 18.94 -2.50 -0.39
C GLN A 16 18.27 -1.41 -1.24
N ASN A 17 17.26 -1.77 -2.03
CA ASN A 17 16.48 -0.80 -2.81
C ASN A 17 15.72 0.16 -1.89
N PHE A 18 15.09 -0.34 -0.82
CA PHE A 18 14.43 0.50 0.17
C PHE A 18 15.41 1.50 0.80
N GLU A 19 16.54 1.03 1.34
CA GLU A 19 17.52 1.90 2.03
C GLU A 19 18.16 2.94 1.11
N SER A 20 18.48 2.56 -0.13
CA SER A 20 19.10 3.47 -1.11
C SER A 20 18.13 4.49 -1.70
N THR A 21 16.82 4.25 -1.59
CA THR A 21 15.78 5.11 -2.20
C THR A 21 14.90 5.83 -1.20
N LEU A 22 15.05 5.53 0.09
CA LEU A 22 14.35 6.20 1.19
C LEU A 22 14.72 7.68 1.22
N GLN A 23 13.71 8.54 1.10
CA GLN A 23 13.87 9.98 1.18
C GLN A 23 12.88 10.55 2.19
N PHE A 24 13.24 11.63 2.88
CA PHE A 24 12.32 12.37 3.73
C PHE A 24 12.03 13.71 3.07
N ASP A 25 10.76 13.98 2.75
CA ASP A 25 10.35 15.20 2.05
C ASP A 25 10.09 16.39 3.00
N GLY A 26 10.36 16.21 4.30
CA GLY A 26 10.07 17.19 5.35
C GLY A 26 8.79 16.89 6.13
N ILE A 27 7.92 16.04 5.58
CA ILE A 27 6.63 15.65 6.18
C ILE A 27 6.59 14.13 6.40
N ARG A 28 6.90 13.36 5.36
CA ARG A 28 6.80 11.89 5.32
C ARG A 28 8.04 11.27 4.68
N TYR A 29 8.24 10.00 4.96
CA TYR A 29 9.20 9.20 4.22
C TYR A 29 8.59 8.79 2.88
N THR A 30 9.36 8.90 1.80
CA THR A 30 8.98 8.45 0.46
C THR A 30 9.93 7.37 -0.03
N VAL A 31 9.39 6.38 -0.72
CA VAL A 31 10.14 5.22 -1.21
C VAL A 31 9.81 4.92 -2.67
N LYS A 32 10.69 4.16 -3.34
CA LYS A 32 10.39 3.59 -4.66
C LYS A 32 9.70 2.25 -4.52
N LEU A 33 8.87 1.90 -5.50
CA LEU A 33 8.29 0.56 -5.56
C LEU A 33 9.40 -0.49 -5.80
N PRO A 34 9.42 -1.59 -5.03
CA PRO A 34 10.46 -2.61 -5.13
C PRO A 34 10.19 -3.53 -6.33
N TRP A 35 10.42 -3.05 -7.55
CA TRP A 35 10.14 -3.84 -8.75
C TRP A 35 11.01 -5.10 -8.82
N LEU A 36 10.38 -6.23 -9.18
CA LEU A 36 11.12 -7.46 -9.48
C LEU A 36 12.00 -7.30 -10.73
N LYS A 37 11.52 -6.54 -11.71
CA LYS A 37 12.22 -6.21 -12.95
C LYS A 37 12.00 -4.74 -13.32
N ASP A 38 13.07 -4.03 -13.64
CA ASP A 38 13.03 -2.61 -13.99
C ASP A 38 12.35 -2.32 -15.34
N ASP A 39 12.13 -3.34 -16.17
CA ASP A 39 11.44 -3.24 -17.45
C ASP A 39 9.99 -3.74 -17.39
N ALA A 40 9.46 -4.06 -16.20
CA ALA A 40 8.09 -4.56 -16.02
C ALA A 40 7.06 -3.65 -16.71
N GLN A 41 6.27 -4.24 -17.59
CA GLN A 41 5.17 -3.57 -18.29
C GLN A 41 3.84 -4.12 -17.79
N LEU A 42 2.96 -3.23 -17.37
CA LEU A 42 1.60 -3.55 -16.95
C LEU A 42 0.60 -3.21 -18.07
N PRO A 43 -0.37 -4.09 -18.37
CA PRO A 43 -1.42 -3.77 -19.32
C PRO A 43 -2.36 -2.70 -18.74
N ASN A 44 -2.92 -1.85 -19.61
CA ASN A 44 -3.85 -0.80 -19.17
C ASN A 44 -5.17 -1.43 -18.65
N ASN A 45 -5.34 -1.40 -17.32
CA ASN A 45 -6.50 -1.98 -16.63
C ASN A 45 -7.61 -0.97 -16.30
N TYR A 46 -7.56 0.25 -16.85
CA TYR A 46 -8.48 1.34 -16.51
C TYR A 46 -9.95 0.94 -16.56
N HIS A 47 -10.38 0.31 -17.66
CA HIS A 47 -11.78 -0.13 -17.81
C HIS A 47 -12.18 -1.19 -16.78
N HIS A 48 -11.24 -2.02 -16.31
CA HIS A 48 -11.52 -2.98 -15.25
C HIS A 48 -11.69 -2.28 -13.90
N ALA A 49 -10.78 -1.38 -13.53
CA ALA A 49 -10.88 -0.60 -12.31
C ALA A 49 -12.14 0.27 -12.27
N LEU A 50 -12.47 0.95 -13.38
CA LEU A 50 -13.67 1.77 -13.52
C LEU A 50 -14.96 0.95 -13.33
N ARG A 51 -15.02 -0.27 -13.90
CA ARG A 51 -16.19 -1.14 -13.69
C ARG A 51 -16.36 -1.53 -12.22
N ARG A 52 -15.26 -1.76 -11.48
CA ARG A 52 -15.32 -2.05 -10.05
C ARG A 52 -15.81 -0.84 -9.25
N LEU A 53 -15.34 0.36 -9.58
CA LEU A 53 -15.83 1.59 -8.97
C LEU A 53 -17.35 1.78 -9.21
N GLN A 54 -17.81 1.62 -10.45
CA GLN A 54 -19.24 1.73 -10.77
C GLN A 54 -20.10 0.71 -10.01
N GLN A 55 -19.59 -0.50 -9.74
CA GLN A 55 -20.29 -1.49 -8.91
C GLN A 55 -20.39 -1.03 -7.45
N ILE A 56 -19.34 -0.43 -6.90
CA ILE A 56 -19.36 0.17 -5.57
C ILE A 56 -20.41 1.27 -5.54
N GLU A 57 -20.37 2.23 -6.46
CA GLU A 57 -21.32 3.36 -6.52
C GLU A 57 -22.78 2.90 -6.57
N ARG A 58 -23.09 1.87 -7.37
CA ARG A 58 -24.44 1.28 -7.41
C ARG A 58 -24.82 0.69 -6.07
N SER A 59 -23.90 0.01 -5.39
CA SER A 59 -24.14 -0.54 -4.06
C SER A 59 -24.34 0.55 -3.02
N LEU A 60 -23.59 1.66 -3.09
CA LEU A 60 -23.71 2.79 -2.17
C LEU A 60 -25.04 3.54 -2.36
N LYS A 61 -25.52 3.68 -3.61
CA LYS A 61 -26.84 4.26 -3.91
C LYS A 61 -27.98 3.52 -3.21
N ASN A 62 -27.84 2.22 -3.01
CA ASN A 62 -28.84 1.38 -2.35
C ASN A 62 -28.68 1.30 -0.83
N ASP A 63 -27.60 1.84 -0.26
CA ASP A 63 -27.31 1.83 1.18
C ASP A 63 -26.73 3.19 1.63
N PRO A 64 -27.59 4.14 2.02
CA PRO A 64 -27.17 5.48 2.41
C PRO A 64 -26.20 5.51 3.60
N ARG A 65 -26.31 4.56 4.54
CA ARG A 65 -25.40 4.50 5.70
C ARG A 65 -24.00 4.13 5.24
N ARG A 66 -23.89 3.15 4.34
CA ARG A 66 -22.62 2.75 3.74
C ARG A 66 -22.03 3.86 2.85
N ALA A 67 -22.88 4.61 2.13
CA ALA A 67 -22.46 5.76 1.35
C ALA A 67 -21.77 6.84 2.19
N VAL A 68 -22.37 7.24 3.32
CA VAL A 68 -21.78 8.22 4.25
C VAL A 68 -20.41 7.76 4.76
N HIS A 69 -20.28 6.49 5.12
CA HIS A 69 -19.00 5.95 5.58
C HIS A 69 -17.95 5.89 4.47
N TYR A 70 -18.35 5.56 3.25
CA TYR A 70 -17.44 5.56 2.09
C TYR A 70 -16.93 6.95 1.78
N GLU A 71 -17.84 7.93 1.70
CA GLU A 71 -17.52 9.32 1.39
C GLU A 71 -16.57 9.91 2.43
N ARG A 72 -16.87 9.72 3.72
CA ARG A 72 -15.97 10.13 4.80
C ARG A 72 -14.60 9.45 4.69
N GLY A 73 -14.57 8.15 4.39
CA GLY A 73 -13.32 7.44 4.19
C GLY A 73 -12.49 8.07 3.08
N MET A 74 -13.07 8.33 1.91
CA MET A 74 -12.36 8.96 0.79
C MET A 74 -11.93 10.40 1.12
N GLN A 75 -12.75 11.17 1.84
CA GLN A 75 -12.37 12.50 2.32
C GLN A 75 -11.15 12.44 3.25
N GLU A 76 -11.09 11.50 4.18
CA GLU A 76 -9.93 11.30 5.05
C GLU A 76 -8.65 10.99 4.24
N TYR A 77 -8.75 10.24 3.13
CA TYR A 77 -7.59 9.99 2.26
C TYR A 77 -7.10 11.26 1.56
N LEU A 78 -8.01 12.17 1.17
CA LEU A 78 -7.67 13.44 0.53
C LEU A 78 -7.11 14.46 1.53
N GLU A 79 -7.75 14.61 2.68
CA GLU A 79 -7.34 15.57 3.73
C GLU A 79 -5.96 15.25 4.32
N GLU A 80 -5.63 13.97 4.41
CA GLU A 80 -4.33 13.47 4.90
C GLU A 80 -3.29 13.36 3.78
N ASP A 81 -3.64 13.74 2.55
CA ASP A 81 -2.76 13.73 1.39
C ASP A 81 -2.17 12.31 1.14
N PHE A 82 -3.00 11.28 1.31
CA PHE A 82 -2.68 9.88 0.97
C PHE A 82 -3.03 9.54 -0.48
N VAL A 83 -3.94 10.30 -1.10
CA VAL A 83 -4.31 10.21 -2.51
C VAL A 83 -4.36 11.60 -3.10
N GLU A 84 -4.10 11.70 -4.40
CA GLU A 84 -4.14 12.94 -5.16
C GLU A 84 -5.08 12.82 -6.36
N GLU A 85 -5.60 13.95 -6.84
CA GLU A 85 -6.39 13.97 -8.07
C GLU A 85 -5.47 13.83 -9.29
N VAL A 86 -5.74 12.82 -10.11
CA VAL A 86 -4.97 12.58 -11.35
C VAL A 86 -5.43 13.58 -12.42
N THR A 87 -4.61 14.58 -12.69
CA THR A 87 -4.88 15.61 -13.71
C THR A 87 -4.39 15.22 -15.10
N ASP A 88 -3.29 14.46 -15.18
CA ASP A 88 -2.73 13.96 -16.44
C ASP A 88 -3.02 12.45 -16.59
N LYS A 89 -3.63 12.07 -17.71
CA LYS A 89 -3.90 10.66 -18.04
C LYS A 89 -2.78 10.04 -18.87
N THR A 90 -1.71 10.79 -19.14
CA THR A 90 -0.58 10.40 -19.98
C THR A 90 0.66 10.07 -19.18
N GLY A 91 0.53 9.15 -18.23
CA GLY A 91 1.69 8.51 -17.59
C GLY A 91 2.55 7.74 -18.60
N SER A 92 3.69 7.24 -18.14
CA SER A 92 4.59 6.45 -19.00
C SER A 92 3.90 5.16 -19.49
N PRO A 93 3.82 4.89 -20.80
CA PRO A 93 3.21 3.66 -21.32
C PRO A 93 3.76 2.41 -20.62
N GLY A 94 2.86 1.54 -20.16
CA GLY A 94 3.19 0.31 -19.44
C GLY A 94 3.62 0.49 -17.97
N ARG A 95 3.61 1.73 -17.46
CA ARG A 95 3.80 2.09 -16.04
C ARG A 95 2.56 2.80 -15.49
N ILE A 96 1.37 2.44 -15.98
CA ILE A 96 0.10 2.92 -15.43
C ILE A 96 -0.72 1.72 -14.98
N TRP A 97 -1.15 1.71 -13.73
CA TRP A 97 -2.00 0.66 -13.18
C TRP A 97 -2.94 1.21 -12.13
N TYR A 98 -4.24 1.09 -12.39
CA TYR A 98 -5.28 1.56 -11.47
C TYR A 98 -5.62 0.46 -10.49
N LEU A 99 -5.41 0.67 -9.18
CA LEU A 99 -5.82 -0.31 -8.18
C LEU A 99 -7.35 -0.38 -8.09
N PRO A 100 -7.98 -1.53 -8.41
CA PRO A 100 -9.41 -1.67 -8.24
C PRO A 100 -9.77 -1.56 -6.76
N GLN A 101 -10.82 -0.80 -6.48
CA GLN A 101 -11.26 -0.56 -5.11
C GLN A 101 -12.34 -1.56 -4.70
N HIS A 102 -12.38 -1.86 -3.40
CA HIS A 102 -13.48 -2.56 -2.77
C HIS A 102 -13.79 -1.95 -1.39
N ALA A 103 -15.07 -1.78 -1.08
CA ALA A 103 -15.51 -1.28 0.21
C ALA A 103 -15.96 -2.44 1.11
N ILE A 104 -15.16 -2.81 2.10
CA ILE A 104 -15.45 -3.90 3.04
C ILE A 104 -16.14 -3.39 4.30
N THR A 105 -16.88 -4.29 4.97
CA THR A 105 -17.53 -4.09 6.28
C THR A 105 -18.65 -3.05 6.31
N THR A 106 -19.43 -3.06 7.40
CA THR A 106 -20.51 -2.08 7.66
C THR A 106 -19.99 -0.66 7.93
N LYS A 107 -18.76 -0.53 8.45
CA LYS A 107 -18.07 0.76 8.62
C LYS A 107 -17.38 1.26 7.35
N CYS A 108 -17.52 0.55 6.23
CA CYS A 108 -17.04 0.91 4.90
C CYS A 108 -15.54 1.29 4.86
N ARG A 109 -14.67 0.30 5.06
CA ARG A 109 -13.22 0.48 4.85
C ARG A 109 -12.90 0.29 3.38
N ILE A 110 -12.23 1.27 2.79
CA ILE A 110 -11.78 1.23 1.39
C ILE A 110 -10.51 0.36 1.32
N VAL A 111 -10.49 -0.60 0.40
CA VAL A 111 -9.36 -1.49 0.14
C VAL A 111 -8.99 -1.37 -1.32
N PHE A 112 -7.69 -1.22 -1.58
CA PHE A 112 -7.11 -1.19 -2.92
C PHE A 112 -6.51 -2.57 -3.23
N ASP A 113 -7.00 -3.21 -4.29
CA ASP A 113 -6.68 -4.61 -4.61
C ASP A 113 -5.47 -4.71 -5.56
N GLY A 114 -4.27 -4.78 -4.99
CA GLY A 114 -3.02 -5.03 -5.73
C GLY A 114 -2.90 -6.43 -6.34
N SER A 115 -3.77 -7.35 -5.95
CA SER A 115 -3.81 -8.73 -6.45
C SER A 115 -4.80 -8.93 -7.59
N ALA A 116 -5.57 -7.90 -7.94
CA ALA A 116 -6.53 -7.96 -9.03
C ALA A 116 -5.84 -8.28 -10.35
N GLN A 117 -6.27 -9.35 -11.01
CA GLN A 117 -5.71 -9.78 -12.29
C GLN A 117 -6.38 -9.09 -13.46
N TYR A 118 -5.58 -8.62 -14.41
CA TYR A 118 -6.03 -8.11 -15.69
C TYR A 118 -4.98 -8.35 -16.78
N GLY A 119 -5.38 -8.87 -17.94
CA GLY A 119 -4.45 -9.11 -19.05
C GLY A 119 -3.31 -10.08 -18.71
N GLY A 120 -3.51 -11.00 -17.75
CA GLY A 120 -2.48 -11.95 -17.31
C GLY A 120 -1.47 -11.40 -16.30
N ALA A 121 -1.66 -10.17 -15.79
CA ALA A 121 -0.81 -9.55 -14.79
C ALA A 121 -1.61 -9.08 -13.57
N ALA A 122 -0.96 -9.00 -12.42
CA ALA A 122 -1.42 -8.29 -11.23
C ALA A 122 -0.22 -7.53 -10.62
N LEU A 123 -0.44 -6.33 -10.07
CA LEU A 123 0.65 -5.49 -9.56
C LEU A 123 1.55 -6.24 -8.58
N ASN A 124 0.97 -6.96 -7.62
CA ASN A 124 1.71 -7.73 -6.62
C ASN A 124 2.63 -8.81 -7.23
N GLN A 125 2.39 -9.28 -8.45
CA GLN A 125 3.27 -10.24 -9.14
C GLN A 125 4.54 -9.59 -9.71
N HIS A 126 4.59 -8.26 -9.78
CA HIS A 126 5.72 -7.50 -10.29
C HIS A 126 6.53 -6.82 -9.18
N LEU A 127 6.09 -6.90 -7.93
CA LEU A 127 6.75 -6.32 -6.77
C LEU A 127 7.48 -7.41 -5.97
N ASP A 128 8.66 -7.07 -5.48
CA ASP A 128 9.47 -7.89 -4.61
C ASP A 128 8.89 -7.80 -3.19
N VAL A 129 8.46 -8.94 -2.66
CA VAL A 129 7.85 -9.02 -1.33
C VAL A 129 8.85 -8.75 -0.20
N GLY A 130 10.14 -8.85 -0.51
CA GLY A 130 11.21 -8.73 0.47
C GLY A 130 11.19 -9.82 1.55
N PRO A 131 12.10 -9.72 2.52
CA PRO A 131 12.19 -10.66 3.62
C PRO A 131 11.08 -10.43 4.66
N ALA A 132 10.81 -11.44 5.49
CA ALA A 132 9.88 -11.30 6.60
C ALA A 132 10.48 -10.41 7.71
N LEU A 133 9.99 -9.17 7.82
CA LEU A 133 10.44 -8.19 8.84
C LEU A 133 9.71 -8.30 10.18
N GLN A 134 8.76 -9.24 10.31
CA GLN A 134 7.93 -9.39 11.50
C GLN A 134 8.77 -9.95 12.65
N ASN A 135 8.77 -9.25 13.79
CA ASN A 135 9.39 -9.77 15.01
C ASN A 135 8.65 -11.03 15.49
N ASP A 136 9.41 -12.00 16.00
CA ASP A 136 8.85 -13.16 16.68
C ASP A 136 7.97 -12.71 17.87
N LEU A 137 6.68 -13.03 17.79
CA LEU A 137 5.69 -12.61 18.77
C LEU A 137 5.96 -13.18 20.17
N VAL A 138 6.47 -14.41 20.27
CA VAL A 138 6.84 -15.02 21.56
C VAL A 138 8.01 -14.25 22.17
N LYS A 139 9.04 -13.92 21.39
CA LYS A 139 10.15 -13.08 21.85
C LYS A 139 9.70 -11.68 22.24
N VAL A 140 8.72 -11.09 21.56
CA VAL A 140 8.12 -9.80 21.95
C VAL A 140 7.39 -9.92 23.28
N LEU A 141 6.53 -10.93 23.45
CA LEU A 141 5.75 -11.13 24.68
C LEU A 141 6.64 -11.42 25.90
N LEU A 142 7.67 -12.25 25.76
CA LEU A 142 8.63 -12.52 26.83
C LEU A 142 9.38 -11.25 27.27
N ARG A 143 9.77 -10.40 26.32
CA ARG A 143 10.40 -9.10 26.63
C ARG A 143 9.43 -8.14 27.30
N PHE A 144 8.18 -8.11 26.86
CA PHE A 144 7.15 -7.26 27.45
C PHE A 144 6.84 -7.65 28.91
N GLN A 145 6.87 -8.95 29.23
CA GLN A 145 6.66 -9.46 30.59
C GLN A 145 7.88 -9.33 31.52
N ARG A 146 9.05 -8.96 31.01
CA ARG A 146 10.30 -8.89 31.79
C ARG A 146 10.26 -7.82 32.89
N PHE A 147 9.54 -6.73 32.66
CA PHE A 147 9.50 -5.59 33.56
C PHE A 147 8.11 -5.42 34.17
N ARG A 148 8.07 -4.81 35.36
CA ARG A 148 6.82 -4.60 36.12
C ARG A 148 5.82 -3.70 35.38
N ILE A 149 6.28 -2.80 34.54
CA ILE A 149 5.47 -1.81 33.82
C ILE A 149 5.77 -1.96 32.33
N GLY A 150 4.72 -2.17 31.53
CA GLY A 150 4.79 -2.21 30.07
C GLY A 150 4.10 -0.98 29.47
N LEU A 151 4.67 -0.45 28.40
CA LEU A 151 4.07 0.62 27.60
C LEU A 151 3.65 0.05 26.25
N GLN A 152 2.45 0.40 25.81
CA GLN A 152 1.91 0.03 24.51
C GLN A 152 1.39 1.29 23.82
N ALA A 153 1.69 1.41 22.53
CA ALA A 153 1.16 2.45 21.66
C ALA A 153 0.77 1.81 20.32
N ASP A 154 -0.21 2.40 19.65
CA ASP A 154 -0.61 2.04 18.29
C ASP A 154 -0.33 3.22 17.37
N ILE A 155 0.34 2.96 16.24
CA ILE A 155 0.59 3.98 15.22
C ILE A 155 -0.57 3.94 14.24
N SER A 156 -1.49 4.90 14.38
CA SER A 156 -2.62 5.02 13.48
C SER A 156 -2.16 5.21 12.03
N LYS A 157 -2.76 4.42 11.12
CA LYS A 157 -2.50 4.49 9.67
C LYS A 157 -1.02 4.32 9.28
N MET A 158 -0.22 3.57 10.05
CA MET A 158 1.24 3.42 9.88
C MET A 158 1.72 3.28 8.43
N PHE A 159 1.11 2.39 7.63
CA PHE A 159 1.53 2.18 6.25
C PHE A 159 1.26 3.38 5.32
N LEU A 160 0.21 4.16 5.59
CA LEU A 160 -0.14 5.34 4.80
C LEU A 160 0.79 6.54 5.11
N GLN A 161 1.56 6.47 6.20
CA GLN A 161 2.57 7.47 6.54
C GLN A 161 3.83 7.36 5.66
N ILE A 162 3.94 6.31 4.86
CA ILE A 162 5.02 6.14 3.88
C ILE A 162 4.45 6.48 2.50
N GLY A 163 4.97 7.55 1.89
CA GLY A 163 4.61 7.95 0.54
C GLY A 163 5.38 7.18 -0.53
N LEU A 164 4.88 7.27 -1.75
CA LEU A 164 5.60 6.80 -2.94
C LEU A 164 6.29 7.98 -3.62
N ASN A 165 7.51 7.73 -4.10
CA ASN A 165 8.19 8.66 -4.99
C ASN A 165 7.31 8.94 -6.22
N GLU A 166 7.27 10.20 -6.65
CA GLU A 166 6.36 10.71 -7.68
C GLU A 166 6.34 9.87 -8.96
N GLN A 167 7.50 9.34 -9.37
CA GLN A 167 7.63 8.51 -10.57
C GLN A 167 6.86 7.18 -10.52
N TYR A 168 6.39 6.77 -9.35
CA TYR A 168 5.68 5.50 -9.14
C TYR A 168 4.22 5.66 -8.76
N ARG A 169 3.72 6.91 -8.61
CA ARG A 169 2.34 7.18 -8.19
C ARG A 169 1.29 6.75 -9.23
N ASP A 170 1.67 6.69 -10.50
CA ASP A 170 0.81 6.19 -11.59
C ASP A 170 0.56 4.66 -11.55
N VAL A 171 1.23 3.95 -10.63
CA VAL A 171 1.18 2.49 -10.49
C VAL A 171 0.49 2.07 -9.17
N CYS A 172 -0.44 2.88 -8.69
CA CYS A 172 -1.18 2.65 -7.45
C CYS A 172 -2.56 3.33 -7.47
#